data_AF-A0A2U3LRT8-F1
#
_entry.id   AF-A0A2U3LRT8-F1
#
_cell.length_a   1.000
_cell.length_b   1.000
_cell.length_c   1.000
_cell.angle_alpha   90.00
_cell.angle_beta   90.00
_cell.angle_gamma   90.00
#
_symmetry.space_group_name_H-M   'P 1'
#
loop_
_entity.id
_entity.type
_entity.pdbx_description
1 polymer ?
#
loop_
_entity_poly.entity_id
_entity_poly.type
_entity_poly.pdbx_seq_one_letter_code
_entity_poly.pdbx_strand_id
1 'polypeptide(L)'
;MTARDSGFVINYTGDTSNFNEDLSNSLKAAESSNDYLKFSMSSLSCTANGTDGNLNIDVGATYLTTAQQEAYVNAVVTRALVSIITPGMTDFQKEKAIHTWVIKTVSYDYTLANHSAYAALVAPHKTACQGYSLLMYKMLRQAGITTRIVSGTLNGEAHAWNKVNIGGNWYNVDATNDDGANTTRFYNVTDSVLRQHGFAW
;
A
#
# COMPACT_ATOMS: atom_id res chain seq x y z
N MET A 1 14.63 -1.88 2.35
CA MET A 1 14.28 -0.46 2.43
C MET A 1 13.04 -0.29 3.33
N THR A 2 13.24 0.00 4.61
CA THR A 2 12.15 0.32 5.56
C THR A 2 12.32 1.70 6.19
N ALA A 3 13.46 2.36 6.00
CA ALA A 3 13.77 3.65 6.62
C ALA A 3 13.36 4.88 5.79
N ARG A 4 12.68 4.70 4.65
CA ARG A 4 12.39 5.77 3.67
C ARG A 4 13.67 6.47 3.20
N ASP A 5 14.75 5.70 3.05
CA ASP A 5 16.02 6.21 2.53
C ASP A 5 15.81 6.79 1.12
N SER A 6 16.21 8.05 0.93
CA SER A 6 16.04 8.78 -0.32
C SER A 6 17.08 8.41 -1.38
N GLY A 7 18.13 7.69 -0.99
CA GLY A 7 19.06 7.09 -1.93
C GLY A 7 20.18 6.30 -1.27
N PHE A 8 20.82 5.44 -2.06
CA PHE A 8 21.97 4.64 -1.68
C PHE A 8 22.76 4.23 -2.93
N VAL A 9 24.03 3.86 -2.72
CA VAL A 9 24.92 3.40 -3.80
C VAL A 9 25.11 1.89 -3.68
N ILE A 10 24.93 1.16 -4.78
CA ILE A 10 25.32 -0.24 -4.90
C ILE A 10 26.60 -0.32 -5.73
N ASN A 11 27.63 -0.93 -5.17
CA ASN A 11 28.85 -1.27 -5.90
C ASN A 11 28.66 -2.65 -6.53
N TYR A 12 28.61 -2.72 -7.85
CA TYR A 12 28.45 -3.94 -8.62
C TYR A 12 29.75 -4.32 -9.31
N THR A 13 30.23 -5.52 -9.05
CA THR A 13 31.35 -6.13 -9.76
C THR A 13 30.89 -7.45 -10.39
N GLY A 14 31.06 -7.59 -11.70
CA GLY A 14 30.55 -8.76 -12.43
C GLY A 14 30.26 -8.49 -13.90
N ASP A 15 29.68 -9.49 -14.57
CA ASP A 15 29.31 -9.41 -15.98
C ASP A 15 28.23 -8.34 -16.22
N THR A 16 28.54 -7.31 -17.01
CA THR A 16 27.60 -6.23 -17.30
C THR A 16 26.80 -6.44 -18.59
N SER A 17 26.99 -7.56 -19.30
CA SER A 17 26.41 -7.82 -20.62
C SER A 17 24.88 -7.67 -20.65
N ASN A 18 24.20 -8.08 -19.56
CA ASN A 18 22.73 -7.97 -19.42
C ASN A 18 22.31 -7.04 -18.28
N PHE A 19 23.20 -6.15 -17.84
CA PHE A 19 23.02 -5.34 -16.63
C PHE A 19 21.67 -4.61 -16.57
N ASN A 20 21.25 -3.97 -17.67
CA ASN A 20 19.99 -3.24 -17.72
C ASN A 20 18.77 -4.14 -17.51
N GLU A 21 18.79 -5.36 -18.06
CA GLU A 21 17.72 -6.33 -17.90
C GLU A 21 17.68 -6.87 -16.46
N ASP A 22 18.83 -7.25 -15.92
CA ASP A 22 18.95 -7.78 -14.55
C ASP A 22 18.55 -6.75 -13.50
N LEU A 23 18.95 -5.50 -13.69
CA LEU A 23 18.55 -4.38 -12.85
C LEU A 23 17.04 -4.15 -12.94
N SER A 24 16.47 -4.11 -14.15
CA SER A 24 15.02 -3.95 -14.35
C SER A 24 14.23 -5.07 -13.66
N ASN A 25 14.68 -6.32 -13.81
CA ASN A 25 14.05 -7.49 -13.19
C ASN A 25 14.14 -7.45 -11.66
N SER A 26 15.29 -7.05 -11.13
CA SER A 26 15.50 -6.89 -9.69
C SER A 26 14.59 -5.82 -9.08
N LEU A 27 14.43 -4.68 -9.76
CA LEU A 27 13.53 -3.62 -9.33
C LEU A 27 12.06 -4.07 -9.35
N LYS A 28 11.63 -4.74 -10.43
CA LYS A 28 10.26 -5.32 -10.52
C LYS A 28 9.99 -6.35 -9.42
N ALA A 29 10.98 -7.19 -9.11
CA ALA A 29 10.89 -8.17 -8.03
C ALA A 29 10.77 -7.50 -6.65
N ALA A 30 11.57 -6.45 -6.41
CA ALA A 30 11.51 -5.67 -5.18
C ALA A 30 10.12 -5.00 -5.01
N GLU A 31 9.57 -4.37 -6.04
CA GLU A 31 8.24 -3.77 -6.03
C GLU A 31 7.12 -4.80 -5.75
N SER A 32 7.22 -5.99 -6.34
CA SER A 32 6.21 -7.05 -6.18
C SER A 32 6.22 -7.70 -4.79
N SER A 33 7.34 -7.59 -4.07
CA SER A 33 7.50 -8.15 -2.74
C SER A 33 6.82 -7.34 -1.64
N ASN A 34 6.58 -6.04 -1.87
CA ASN A 34 6.06 -5.13 -0.85
C ASN A 34 5.13 -4.06 -1.46
N ASP A 35 3.85 -4.39 -1.54
CA ASP A 35 2.81 -3.49 -2.05
C ASP A 35 2.83 -2.14 -1.35
N TYR A 36 3.01 -2.08 -0.03
CA TYR A 36 3.03 -0.79 0.67
C TYR A 36 4.16 0.11 0.18
N LEU A 37 5.37 -0.44 -0.01
CA LEU A 37 6.49 0.32 -0.55
C LEU A 37 6.20 0.77 -1.98
N LYS A 38 5.74 -0.15 -2.84
CA LYS A 38 5.37 0.13 -4.23
C LYS A 38 4.35 1.27 -4.33
N PHE A 39 3.29 1.21 -3.54
CA PHE A 39 2.20 2.19 -3.56
C PHE A 39 2.48 3.45 -2.74
N SER A 40 3.61 3.55 -2.04
CA SER A 40 4.01 4.77 -1.32
C SER A 40 5.29 5.40 -1.84
N MET A 41 5.88 4.83 -2.90
CA MET A 41 7.01 5.38 -3.64
C MET A 41 6.48 6.19 -4.83
N SER A 42 6.91 7.44 -4.95
CA SER A 42 6.46 8.37 -5.99
C SER A 42 7.39 8.36 -7.19
N SER A 43 8.69 8.15 -6.96
CA SER A 43 9.66 7.97 -8.03
C SER A 43 10.80 7.07 -7.59
N LEU A 44 11.39 6.40 -8.57
CA LEU A 44 12.62 5.65 -8.45
C LEU A 44 13.53 6.05 -9.62
N SER A 45 14.75 6.46 -9.31
CA SER A 45 15.81 6.70 -10.29
C SER A 45 16.95 5.73 -10.04
N CYS A 46 17.56 5.26 -11.12
CA CYS A 46 18.74 4.42 -11.04
C CYS A 46 19.72 4.88 -12.11
N THR A 47 20.92 5.28 -11.68
CA THR A 47 21.99 5.70 -12.59
C THR A 47 23.19 4.81 -12.34
N ALA A 48 23.67 4.12 -13.37
CA ALA A 48 24.89 3.33 -13.29
C ALA A 48 26.05 4.10 -13.94
N ASN A 49 27.15 4.23 -13.21
CA ASN A 49 28.37 4.90 -13.64
C ASN A 49 29.57 3.98 -13.40
N GLY A 50 30.47 3.85 -14.37
CA GLY A 50 31.68 3.04 -14.20
C GLY A 50 32.20 2.45 -15.50
N THR A 51 33.01 1.41 -15.37
CA THR A 51 33.54 0.64 -16.51
C THR A 51 32.91 -0.74 -16.54
N ASP A 52 33.02 -1.43 -17.67
CA ASP A 52 32.62 -2.84 -17.75
C ASP A 52 33.29 -3.64 -16.62
N GLY A 53 32.53 -4.52 -15.97
CA GLY A 53 32.96 -5.26 -14.80
C GLY A 53 32.86 -4.51 -13.45
N ASN A 54 32.63 -3.20 -13.44
CA ASN A 54 32.68 -2.38 -12.22
C ASN A 54 31.79 -1.12 -12.31
N LEU A 55 30.59 -1.19 -11.74
CA LEU A 55 29.58 -0.15 -11.78
C LEU A 55 29.24 0.36 -10.37
N ASN A 56 29.17 1.68 -10.23
CA ASN A 56 28.51 2.35 -9.12
C ASN A 56 27.08 2.66 -9.54
N ILE A 57 26.12 2.11 -8.82
CA ILE A 57 24.70 2.24 -9.11
C ILE A 57 24.08 3.17 -8.07
N ASP A 58 23.83 4.40 -8.46
CA ASP A 58 23.13 5.40 -7.66
C ASP A 58 21.63 5.17 -7.75
N VAL A 59 21.02 4.70 -6.65
CA VAL A 59 19.58 4.54 -6.53
C VAL A 59 19.03 5.74 -5.77
N GLY A 60 18.07 6.45 -6.36
CA GLY A 60 17.31 7.52 -5.73
C GLY A 60 15.84 7.14 -5.62
N ALA A 61 15.20 7.44 -4.50
CA ALA A 61 13.77 7.18 -4.31
C ALA A 61 13.09 8.37 -3.62
N THR A 62 11.89 8.69 -4.09
CA THR A 62 11.00 9.62 -3.40
C THR A 62 9.73 8.91 -2.96
N TYR A 63 9.12 9.40 -1.88
CA TYR A 63 7.97 8.76 -1.26
C TYR A 63 6.85 9.77 -0.98
N LEU A 64 5.63 9.26 -0.80
CA LEU A 64 4.48 10.04 -0.36
C LEU A 64 4.64 10.60 1.07
N THR A 65 5.52 10.01 1.87
CA THR A 65 5.74 10.35 3.28
C THR A 65 7.23 10.43 3.61
N THR A 66 7.58 11.33 4.53
CA THR A 66 8.92 11.34 5.16
C THR A 66 9.07 10.19 6.15
N ALA A 67 10.30 9.87 6.55
CA ALA A 67 10.56 8.87 7.60
C ALA A 67 9.82 9.19 8.92
N GLN A 68 9.76 10.47 9.31
CA GLN A 68 9.04 10.91 10.51
C GLN A 68 7.53 10.72 10.38
N GLN A 69 6.96 11.04 9.21
CA GLN A 69 5.54 10.80 8.94
C GLN A 69 5.22 9.30 8.94
N GLU A 70 6.09 8.46 8.37
CA GLU A 70 5.92 7.01 8.40
C GLU A 70 5.99 6.46 9.84
N ALA A 71 6.91 6.95 10.66
CA ALA A 71 6.98 6.61 12.07
C ALA A 71 5.69 7.01 12.83
N TYR A 72 5.10 8.17 12.49
CA TYR A 72 3.81 8.57 13.02
C TYR A 72 2.69 7.60 12.62
N VAL A 73 2.60 7.22 11.34
CA VAL A 73 1.62 6.22 10.86
C VAL A 73 1.80 4.90 11.63
N ASN A 74 3.04 4.43 11.79
CA ASN A 74 3.35 3.22 12.56
C ASN A 74 2.85 3.29 14.01
N ALA A 75 3.08 4.42 14.69
CA ALA A 75 2.65 4.62 16.06
C ALA A 75 1.12 4.71 16.21
N VAL A 76 0.43 5.38 15.28
CA VAL A 76 -1.04 5.46 15.29
C VAL A 76 -1.67 4.10 15.00
N VAL A 77 -1.20 3.39 13.97
CA VAL A 77 -1.69 2.04 13.65
C VAL A 77 -1.52 1.09 14.83
N THR A 78 -0.36 1.12 15.49
CA THR A 78 -0.12 0.29 16.68
C THR A 78 -1.13 0.57 17.78
N ARG A 79 -1.38 1.86 18.09
CA ARG A 79 -2.36 2.26 19.10
C ARG A 79 -3.79 1.88 18.74
N ALA A 80 -4.17 2.05 17.48
CA ALA A 80 -5.49 1.66 16.98
C ALA A 80 -5.70 0.15 17.07
N LEU A 81 -4.72 -0.65 16.69
CA LEU A 81 -4.82 -2.11 16.78
C LEU A 81 -4.95 -2.60 18.23
N VAL A 82 -4.22 -1.99 19.16
CA VAL A 82 -4.36 -2.30 20.59
C VAL A 82 -5.77 -2.03 21.11
N SER A 83 -6.48 -1.02 20.59
CA SER A 83 -7.83 -0.68 21.04
C SER A 83 -8.94 -1.50 20.38
N ILE A 84 -8.73 -2.01 19.16
CA ILE A 84 -9.78 -2.69 18.37
C ILE A 84 -9.59 -4.21 18.28
N ILE A 85 -8.42 -4.74 18.62
CA ILE A 85 -8.11 -6.17 18.53
C ILE A 85 -7.93 -6.77 19.92
N THR A 86 -8.69 -7.83 20.21
CA THR A 86 -8.57 -8.59 21.46
C THR A 86 -8.04 -10.00 21.22
N PRO A 87 -7.41 -10.64 22.23
CA PRO A 87 -6.97 -12.02 22.13
C PRO A 87 -8.14 -12.95 21.74
N GLY A 88 -7.87 -13.88 20.83
CA GLY A 88 -8.85 -14.87 20.37
C GLY A 88 -9.71 -14.44 19.18
N MET A 89 -9.59 -13.21 18.68
CA MET A 89 -10.26 -12.80 17.45
C MET A 89 -9.77 -13.61 16.24
N THR A 90 -10.70 -14.08 15.42
CA THR A 90 -10.42 -14.67 14.10
C THR A 90 -9.93 -13.61 13.13
N ASP A 91 -9.27 -14.01 12.04
CA ASP A 91 -8.81 -13.06 11.02
C ASP A 91 -9.96 -12.25 10.43
N PHE A 92 -11.14 -12.86 10.24
CA PHE A 92 -12.35 -12.17 9.84
C PHE A 92 -12.79 -11.10 10.86
N GLN A 93 -12.78 -11.42 12.15
CA GLN A 93 -13.15 -10.45 13.20
C GLN A 93 -12.16 -9.29 13.27
N LYS A 94 -10.86 -9.58 13.16
CA LYS A 94 -9.81 -8.56 13.13
C LYS A 94 -9.94 -7.65 11.92
N GLU A 95 -10.12 -8.22 10.73
CA GLU A 95 -10.34 -7.46 9.50
C GLU A 95 -11.57 -6.56 9.62
N LYS A 96 -12.70 -7.09 10.11
CA LYS A 96 -13.92 -6.30 10.30
C LYS A 96 -13.69 -5.12 11.25
N ALA A 97 -12.98 -5.33 12.35
CA ALA A 97 -12.65 -4.29 13.31
C ALA A 97 -11.77 -3.21 12.68
N ILE A 98 -10.76 -3.61 11.91
CA ILE A 98 -9.85 -2.71 11.18
C ILE A 98 -10.61 -1.90 10.12
N HIS A 99 -11.40 -2.57 9.28
CA HIS A 99 -12.23 -1.93 8.24
C HIS A 99 -13.16 -0.89 8.87
N THR A 100 -13.91 -1.29 9.90
CA THR A 100 -14.82 -0.39 10.62
C THR A 100 -14.10 0.81 11.22
N TRP A 101 -12.89 0.62 11.74
CA TRP A 101 -12.09 1.70 12.29
C TRP A 101 -11.63 2.67 11.20
N VAL A 102 -11.18 2.16 10.05
CA VAL A 102 -10.72 2.99 8.93
C VAL A 102 -11.85 3.87 8.40
N ILE A 103 -13.01 3.29 8.06
CA ILE A 103 -14.14 4.07 7.48
C ILE A 103 -14.77 5.06 8.47
N LYS A 104 -14.49 4.92 9.78
CA LYS A 104 -14.92 5.89 10.80
C LYS A 104 -13.89 6.98 11.08
N THR A 105 -12.64 6.74 10.72
CA THR A 105 -11.52 7.63 11.02
C THR A 105 -11.22 8.55 9.85
N VAL A 106 -11.35 8.03 8.62
CA VAL A 106 -10.92 8.70 7.40
C VAL A 106 -12.15 9.20 6.64
N SER A 107 -12.01 10.33 5.96
CA SER A 107 -13.00 10.85 5.02
C SER A 107 -12.39 11.05 3.63
N TYR A 108 -13.19 10.84 2.59
CA TYR A 108 -12.66 10.94 1.23
C TYR A 108 -12.22 12.36 0.85
N ASP A 109 -11.03 12.48 0.26
CA ASP A 109 -10.51 13.72 -0.30
C ASP A 109 -10.95 13.88 -1.77
N TYR A 110 -12.07 14.58 -1.98
CA TYR A 110 -12.58 14.88 -3.32
C TYR A 110 -11.69 15.84 -4.13
N THR A 111 -10.71 16.50 -3.51
CA THR A 111 -9.73 17.31 -4.25
C THR A 111 -8.62 16.46 -4.86
N LEU A 112 -8.51 15.18 -4.44
CA LEU A 112 -7.48 14.24 -4.85
C LEU A 112 -6.06 14.77 -4.60
N ALA A 113 -5.88 15.62 -3.58
CA ALA A 113 -4.57 16.18 -3.24
C ALA A 113 -3.75 15.22 -2.35
N ASN A 114 -4.41 14.35 -1.60
CA ASN A 114 -3.79 13.49 -0.60
C ASN A 114 -3.93 12.02 -0.94
N HIS A 115 -2.82 11.27 -0.95
CA HIS A 115 -2.80 9.84 -1.33
C HIS A 115 -2.13 8.94 -0.29
N SER A 116 -1.68 9.49 0.84
CA SER A 116 -0.89 8.76 1.83
C SER A 116 -1.75 8.26 3.00
N ALA A 117 -1.27 7.19 3.66
CA ALA A 117 -1.81 6.78 4.96
C ALA A 117 -1.57 7.83 6.06
N TYR A 118 -0.54 8.68 5.91
CA TYR A 118 -0.31 9.80 6.83
C TYR A 118 -1.44 10.83 6.76
N ALA A 119 -1.83 11.24 5.55
CA ALA A 119 -2.95 12.18 5.35
C ALA A 119 -4.28 11.63 5.91
N ALA A 120 -4.46 10.30 5.83
CA ALA A 120 -5.61 9.63 6.44
C ALA A 120 -5.66 9.77 7.99
N LEU A 121 -4.51 9.92 8.63
CA LEU A 121 -4.36 9.86 10.09
C LEU A 121 -4.09 11.22 10.75
N VAL A 122 -3.77 12.25 9.99
CA VAL A 122 -3.61 13.62 10.48
C VAL A 122 -4.83 14.45 10.13
N ALA A 123 -5.22 15.40 10.99
CA ALA A 123 -6.33 16.30 10.71
C ALA A 123 -6.13 16.99 9.33
N PRO A 124 -7.15 17.02 8.47
CA PRO A 124 -8.58 16.73 8.73
C PRO A 124 -9.01 15.27 8.49
N HIS A 125 -8.07 14.33 8.45
CA HIS A 125 -8.27 12.89 8.18
C HIS A 125 -8.80 12.63 6.76
N LYS A 126 -8.21 13.31 5.76
CA LYS A 126 -8.66 13.22 4.37
C LYS A 126 -7.60 12.64 3.45
N THR A 127 -8.02 11.68 2.63
CA THR A 127 -7.16 11.05 1.61
C THR A 127 -8.00 10.43 0.49
N ALA A 128 -7.39 10.20 -0.68
CA ALA A 128 -7.97 9.50 -1.80
C ALA A 128 -7.85 7.97 -1.63
N CYS A 129 -8.36 7.21 -2.59
CA CYS A 129 -8.45 5.74 -2.52
C CYS A 129 -7.13 5.02 -2.20
N GLN A 130 -6.02 5.56 -2.68
CA GLN A 130 -4.68 5.06 -2.38
C GLN A 130 -4.32 5.16 -0.89
N GLY A 131 -4.70 6.25 -0.21
CA GLY A 131 -4.41 6.42 1.21
C GLY A 131 -5.24 5.49 2.10
N TYR A 132 -6.50 5.25 1.75
CA TYR A 132 -7.33 4.20 2.38
C TYR A 132 -6.66 2.84 2.24
N SER A 133 -6.27 2.49 1.01
CA SER A 133 -5.68 1.19 0.69
C SER A 133 -4.35 0.96 1.40
N LEU A 134 -3.51 2.00 1.49
CA LEU A 134 -2.25 1.97 2.24
C LEU A 134 -2.48 1.79 3.74
N LEU A 135 -3.43 2.53 4.33
CA LEU A 135 -3.74 2.44 5.75
C LEU A 135 -4.29 1.06 6.13
N MET A 136 -5.30 0.59 5.39
CA MET A 136 -5.85 -0.76 5.52
C MET A 136 -4.77 -1.82 5.40
N TYR A 137 -3.92 -1.75 4.36
CA TYR A 137 -2.81 -2.68 4.19
C TYR A 137 -1.91 -2.71 5.44
N LYS A 138 -1.50 -1.54 5.95
CA LYS A 138 -0.60 -1.46 7.10
C LYS A 138 -1.22 -2.06 8.36
N MET A 139 -2.50 -1.77 8.62
CA MET A 139 -3.22 -2.31 9.77
C MET A 139 -3.42 -3.82 9.67
N LEU A 140 -3.85 -4.33 8.51
CA LEU A 140 -4.07 -5.77 8.27
C LEU A 140 -2.77 -6.56 8.40
N ARG A 141 -1.68 -6.10 7.77
CA ARG A 141 -0.37 -6.77 7.87
C ARG A 141 0.13 -6.81 9.31
N GLN A 142 -0.02 -5.71 10.06
CA GLN A 142 0.39 -5.65 11.46
C GLN A 142 -0.49 -6.53 12.36
N ALA A 143 -1.75 -6.78 11.98
CA ALA A 143 -2.64 -7.73 12.67
C ALA A 143 -2.41 -9.21 12.28
N GLY A 144 -1.41 -9.49 11.44
CA GLY A 144 -1.06 -10.83 10.97
C GLY A 144 -1.87 -11.32 9.77
N ILE A 145 -2.66 -10.45 9.15
CA ILE A 145 -3.54 -10.82 8.03
C ILE A 145 -2.81 -10.57 6.72
N THR A 146 -2.86 -11.56 5.83
CA THR A 146 -2.28 -11.43 4.50
C THR A 146 -3.19 -10.59 3.61
N THR A 147 -2.63 -9.56 2.99
CA THR A 147 -3.36 -8.60 2.18
C THR A 147 -2.47 -8.10 1.04
N ARG A 148 -3.10 -7.61 -0.02
CA ARG A 148 -2.49 -6.99 -1.20
C ARG A 148 -3.21 -5.69 -1.53
N ILE A 149 -2.51 -4.75 -2.15
CA ILE A 149 -3.13 -3.56 -2.75
C ILE A 149 -3.32 -3.85 -4.24
N VAL A 150 -4.54 -3.67 -4.73
CA VAL A 150 -4.87 -3.77 -6.15
C VAL A 150 -4.98 -2.35 -6.70
N SER A 151 -4.40 -2.14 -7.88
CA SER A 151 -4.58 -0.95 -8.69
C SER A 151 -5.34 -1.33 -9.95
N GLY A 152 -6.28 -0.48 -10.34
CA GLY A 152 -7.08 -0.66 -11.54
C GLY A 152 -7.90 0.59 -11.80
N THR A 153 -9.13 0.39 -12.26
CA THR A 153 -10.08 1.48 -12.49
C THR A 153 -11.43 1.19 -11.87
N LEU A 154 -12.17 2.24 -11.50
CA LEU A 154 -13.59 2.21 -11.19
C LEU A 154 -14.32 3.12 -12.18
N ASN A 155 -15.15 2.55 -13.06
CA ASN A 155 -15.84 3.28 -14.13
C ASN A 155 -14.89 4.08 -15.04
N GLY A 156 -13.69 3.55 -15.29
CA GLY A 156 -12.66 4.18 -16.13
C GLY A 156 -11.70 5.12 -15.40
N GLU A 157 -12.00 5.50 -14.16
CA GLU A 157 -11.12 6.35 -13.34
C GLU A 157 -10.15 5.52 -12.51
N ALA A 158 -8.91 5.98 -12.37
CA ALA A 158 -7.88 5.26 -11.60
C ALA A 158 -8.34 5.02 -10.15
N HIS A 159 -8.21 3.78 -9.69
CA HIS A 159 -8.67 3.39 -8.35
C HIS A 159 -7.74 2.36 -7.71
N ALA A 160 -7.73 2.36 -6.38
CA ALA A 160 -6.97 1.40 -5.57
C ALA A 160 -7.83 0.89 -4.42
N TRP A 161 -7.73 -0.40 -4.14
CA TRP A 161 -8.42 -1.08 -3.03
C TRP A 161 -7.56 -2.24 -2.50
N ASN A 162 -8.07 -2.98 -1.50
CA ASN A 162 -7.35 -4.13 -0.94
C ASN A 162 -7.96 -5.47 -1.37
N LYS A 163 -7.09 -6.48 -1.50
CA LYS A 163 -7.48 -7.89 -1.46
C LYS A 163 -6.98 -8.50 -0.16
N VAL A 164 -7.84 -9.18 0.58
CA VAL A 164 -7.53 -9.76 1.90
C VAL A 164 -7.70 -11.28 1.82
N ASN A 165 -6.73 -12.01 2.36
CA ASN A 165 -6.79 -13.46 2.46
C ASN A 165 -7.36 -13.86 3.82
N ILE A 166 -8.56 -14.45 3.81
CA ILE A 166 -9.24 -14.96 5.00
C ILE A 166 -9.44 -16.47 4.83
N GLY A 167 -8.80 -17.27 5.68
CA GLY A 167 -8.92 -18.72 5.64
C GLY A 167 -8.47 -19.35 4.32
N GLY A 168 -7.49 -18.76 3.63
CA GLY A 168 -6.96 -19.23 2.34
C GLY A 168 -7.67 -18.66 1.12
N ASN A 169 -8.82 -18.01 1.29
CA ASN A 169 -9.58 -17.41 0.18
C ASN A 169 -9.32 -15.91 0.08
N TRP A 170 -9.23 -15.40 -1.15
CA TRP A 170 -9.02 -13.99 -1.42
C TRP A 170 -10.34 -13.27 -1.66
N TYR A 171 -10.54 -12.17 -0.94
CA TYR A 171 -11.72 -11.31 -1.05
C TYR A 171 -11.31 -9.87 -1.31
N ASN A 172 -12.15 -9.11 -2.01
CA ASN A 172 -11.93 -7.69 -2.20
C ASN A 172 -12.56 -6.90 -1.06
N VAL A 173 -11.84 -5.87 -0.62
CA VAL A 173 -12.27 -4.90 0.37
C VAL A 173 -11.94 -3.50 -0.14
N ASP A 174 -12.97 -2.69 -0.36
CA ASP A 174 -12.82 -1.29 -0.76
C ASP A 174 -13.36 -0.35 0.32
N ALA A 175 -12.47 0.00 1.26
CA ALA A 175 -12.80 0.91 2.35
C ALA A 175 -13.17 2.33 1.89
N THR A 176 -12.76 2.75 0.68
CA THR A 176 -13.14 4.05 0.14
C THR A 176 -14.60 4.09 -0.26
N ASN A 177 -15.07 3.06 -0.97
CA ASN A 177 -16.47 2.99 -1.38
C ASN A 177 -17.42 2.48 -0.27
N ASP A 178 -16.87 2.00 0.85
CA ASP A 178 -17.59 1.72 2.10
C ASP A 178 -17.63 2.91 3.06
N ASP A 179 -16.91 4.01 2.79
CA ASP A 179 -16.97 5.28 3.55
C ASP A 179 -18.23 6.08 3.17
N GLY A 180 -19.39 5.56 3.56
CA GLY A 180 -20.68 6.16 3.27
C GLY A 180 -21.83 5.47 3.99
N ALA A 181 -23.06 5.70 3.51
CA ALA A 181 -24.26 5.16 4.14
C ALA A 181 -24.30 3.61 4.15
N ASN A 182 -23.73 2.97 3.13
CA ASN A 182 -23.55 1.52 3.10
C ASN A 182 -22.09 1.19 3.41
N THR A 183 -21.83 0.84 4.66
CA THR A 183 -20.50 0.52 5.18
C THR A 183 -20.02 -0.88 4.85
N THR A 184 -20.73 -1.63 4.01
CA THR A 184 -20.38 -3.02 3.65
C THR A 184 -20.61 -3.31 2.17
N ARG A 185 -20.66 -2.26 1.35
CA ARG A 185 -20.96 -2.35 -0.08
C ARG A 185 -19.96 -3.23 -0.82
N PHE A 186 -18.68 -3.09 -0.48
CA PHE A 186 -17.57 -3.82 -1.07
C PHE A 186 -16.67 -4.44 -0.01
N TYR A 187 -17.26 -4.89 1.10
CA TYR A 187 -16.57 -5.62 2.15
C TYR A 187 -16.64 -7.13 1.88
N ASN A 188 -15.48 -7.75 1.66
CA ASN A 188 -15.31 -9.18 1.40
C ASN A 188 -16.09 -9.72 0.20
N VAL A 189 -16.05 -9.00 -0.92
CA VAL A 189 -16.76 -9.38 -2.15
C VAL A 189 -15.84 -10.08 -3.17
N THR A 190 -16.44 -10.86 -4.06
CA THR A 190 -15.69 -11.57 -5.12
C THR A 190 -15.29 -10.63 -6.26
N ASP A 191 -14.35 -11.08 -7.08
CA ASP A 191 -13.95 -10.36 -8.30
C ASP A 191 -15.14 -10.11 -9.25
N SER A 192 -16.08 -11.07 -9.33
CA SER A 192 -17.29 -10.93 -10.14
C SER A 192 -18.18 -9.78 -9.65
N VAL A 193 -18.31 -9.61 -8.34
CA VAL A 193 -19.12 -8.53 -7.76
C VAL A 193 -18.48 -7.18 -8.08
N LEU A 194 -17.17 -7.04 -7.92
CA LEU A 194 -16.48 -5.80 -8.29
C LEU A 194 -16.64 -5.48 -9.78
N ARG A 195 -16.44 -6.47 -10.68
CA ARG A 195 -16.59 -6.26 -12.13
C ARG A 195 -18.00 -5.81 -12.53
N GLN A 196 -19.03 -6.35 -11.89
CA GLN A 196 -20.42 -5.91 -12.10
C GLN A 196 -20.67 -4.45 -11.67
N HIS A 197 -19.82 -3.91 -10.80
CA HIS A 197 -19.91 -2.53 -10.30
C HIS A 197 -18.88 -1.59 -10.95
N GLY A 198 -18.32 -1.98 -12.10
CA GLY A 198 -17.45 -1.12 -12.90
C GLY A 198 -15.97 -1.12 -12.50
N PHE A 199 -15.56 -2.00 -11.59
CA PHE A 199 -14.14 -2.20 -11.30
C PHE A 199 -13.48 -3.03 -12.42
N ALA A 200 -12.25 -2.66 -12.77
CA ALA A 200 -11.41 -3.41 -13.70
C ALA A 200 -9.94 -3.37 -13.27
N TRP A 201 -9.26 -4.50 -13.43
CA TRP A 201 -7.83 -4.72 -13.20
C TRP A 201 -7.41 -6.02 -13.89
#